data_AF-A0AAJ2CSM4-F1
#
_entry.id   AF-A0AAJ2CSM4-F1
#
_cell.length_a   1.000
_cell.length_b   1.000
_cell.length_c   1.000
_cell.angle_alpha   90.00
_cell.angle_beta   90.00
_cell.angle_gamma   90.00
#
_symmetry.space_group_name_H-M   'P 1'
#
loop_
_entity.id
_entity.type
_entity.pdbx_description
1 polymer ?
#
loop_
_entity_poly.entity_id
_entity_poly.type
_entity_poly.pdbx_seq_one_letter_code
_entity_poly.pdbx_strand_id
1 'polypeptide(L)'
;MNNREDAILNISQFLTSDEKCMLLTGTHQYEKHKLVLKIIKELINESSTILFRVNGMNNVNSIFENNNLKVKPGISKRIGNHKIFIDSINSITWDKSPYNIDYGIIYPIDSVCRCKN
;
A
#
# COMPACT_ATOMS: atom_id res chain seq x y z
N MET A 1 -5.39 14.86 14.41
CA MET A 1 -6.13 13.85 13.63
C MET A 1 -6.49 12.76 14.62
N ASN A 2 -7.66 12.84 15.26
CA ASN A 2 -7.88 12.19 16.56
C ASN A 2 -8.80 10.96 16.53
N ASN A 3 -9.37 10.60 15.38
CA ASN A 3 -10.15 9.36 15.28
C ASN A 3 -9.98 8.68 13.91
N ARG A 4 -10.42 7.42 13.84
CA ARG A 4 -10.36 6.58 12.63
C ARG A 4 -11.27 7.11 11.51
N GLU A 5 -12.34 7.80 11.87
CA GLU A 5 -13.33 8.36 10.95
C GLU A 5 -12.74 9.48 10.11
N ASP A 6 -11.99 10.41 10.73
CA ASP A 6 -11.25 11.46 10.03
C ASP A 6 -10.26 10.85 9.01
N ALA A 7 -9.58 9.78 9.40
CA ALA A 7 -8.65 9.09 8.49
C ALA A 7 -9.39 8.47 7.30
N ILE A 8 -10.55 7.84 7.52
CA ILE A 8 -11.38 7.30 6.44
C ILE A 8 -11.86 8.40 5.50
N LEU A 9 -12.32 9.53 6.06
CA LEU A 9 -12.79 10.67 5.28
C LEU A 9 -11.66 11.25 4.41
N ASN A 10 -10.49 11.50 5.00
CA ASN A 10 -9.34 12.06 4.28
C ASN A 10 -8.85 11.11 3.18
N ILE A 11 -8.77 9.80 3.45
CA ILE A 11 -8.37 8.81 2.43
C ILE A 11 -9.39 8.79 1.30
N SER A 12 -10.69 8.76 1.63
CA SER A 12 -11.76 8.74 0.62
C SER A 12 -11.72 9.99 -0.26
N GLN A 13 -11.58 11.17 0.35
CA GLN A 13 -11.46 12.44 -0.36
C GLN A 13 -10.25 12.44 -1.30
N PHE A 14 -9.09 12.00 -0.82
CA PHE A 14 -7.87 11.88 -1.62
C PHE A 14 -8.06 10.94 -2.83
N LEU A 15 -8.68 9.78 -2.63
CA LEU A 15 -8.89 8.81 -3.72
C LEU A 15 -9.84 9.33 -4.81
N THR A 16 -10.63 10.36 -4.52
CA THR A 16 -11.57 10.98 -5.46
C THR A 16 -11.14 12.36 -5.94
N SER A 17 -9.97 12.85 -5.52
CA SER A 17 -9.46 14.17 -5.91
C SER A 17 -8.37 14.06 -6.97
N ASP A 18 -7.95 15.22 -7.50
CA ASP A 18 -6.82 15.32 -8.43
C ASP A 18 -5.44 15.29 -7.73
N GLU A 19 -5.42 15.09 -6.41
CA GLU A 19 -4.19 15.03 -5.63
C GLU A 19 -3.39 13.76 -5.94
N LYS A 20 -2.07 13.90 -6.09
CA LYS A 20 -1.21 12.80 -6.52
C LYS A 20 -0.62 11.99 -5.38
N CYS A 21 -0.47 12.59 -4.21
CA CYS A 21 0.23 11.99 -3.07
C CYS A 21 -0.45 12.37 -1.76
N MET A 22 -0.53 11.40 -0.85
CA MET A 22 -1.03 11.61 0.51
C MET A 22 -0.13 10.91 1.52
N LEU A 23 0.26 11.64 2.57
CA LEU A 23 1.06 11.10 3.67
C LEU A 23 0.18 10.77 4.87
N LEU A 24 0.12 9.49 5.24
CA LEU A 24 -0.63 9.01 6.39
C LEU A 24 0.23 8.91 7.67
N THR A 25 0.22 9.97 8.48
CA THR A 25 0.91 10.02 9.78
C THR A 25 0.03 9.49 10.93
N GLY A 26 0.60 9.31 12.12
CA GLY A 26 -0.12 8.81 13.31
C GLY A 26 0.64 7.71 14.07
N THR A 27 0.28 7.53 15.34
CA THR A 27 0.99 6.69 16.33
C THR A 27 0.84 5.19 16.09
N HIS A 28 -0.30 4.75 15.57
CA HIS A 28 -0.58 3.34 15.26
C HIS A 28 -0.18 3.02 13.82
N GLN A 29 1.12 2.78 13.58
CA GLN A 29 1.60 2.49 12.22
C GLN A 29 0.93 1.27 11.60
N TYR A 30 0.70 0.22 12.40
CA TYR A 30 0.37 -1.13 11.96
C TYR A 30 -1.06 -1.35 11.40
N GLU A 31 -1.96 -0.37 11.48
CA GLU A 31 -3.31 -0.50 10.92
C GLU A 31 -3.57 0.30 9.65
N LYS A 32 -2.67 1.23 9.30
CA LYS A 32 -2.93 2.22 8.26
C LYS A 32 -2.99 1.59 6.87
N HIS A 33 -2.09 0.66 6.57
CA HIS A 33 -2.09 -0.02 5.27
C HIS A 33 -3.35 -0.87 5.07
N LYS A 34 -3.84 -1.51 6.14
CA LYS A 34 -5.11 -2.26 6.10
C LYS A 34 -6.28 -1.32 5.84
N LEU A 35 -6.29 -0.15 6.48
CA LEU A 35 -7.32 0.85 6.28
C LEU A 35 -7.36 1.35 4.83
N VAL A 36 -6.20 1.72 4.26
CA VAL A 36 -6.10 2.16 2.86
C VAL A 36 -6.58 1.07 1.90
N LEU A 37 -6.09 -0.17 2.05
CA LEU A 37 -6.47 -1.28 1.19
C LEU A 37 -7.97 -1.61 1.31
N LYS A 38 -8.55 -1.50 2.51
CA LYS A 38 -9.99 -1.67 2.73
C LYS A 38 -10.79 -0.60 2.01
N ILE A 39 -10.40 0.67 2.14
CA ILE A 39 -11.11 1.79 1.49
C ILE A 39 -11.01 1.67 -0.03
N ILE A 40 -9.84 1.36 -0.59
CA ILE A 40 -9.72 1.15 -2.05
C ILE A 40 -10.67 0.05 -2.50
N LYS A 41 -10.67 -1.10 -1.81
CA LYS A 41 -11.54 -2.24 -2.13
C LYS A 41 -13.03 -1.90 -2.05
N GLU A 42 -13.43 -1.03 -1.13
CA GLU A 42 -14.84 -0.70 -0.87
C GLU A 42 -15.35 0.49 -1.69
N LEU A 43 -14.49 1.47 -1.99
CA LEU A 43 -14.85 2.73 -2.63
C LEU A 43 -14.64 2.71 -4.16
N ILE A 44 -13.62 1.98 -4.64
CA ILE A 44 -13.23 1.99 -6.05
C ILE A 44 -13.91 0.83 -6.78
N ASN A 45 -14.92 1.16 -7.59
CA ASN A 45 -15.67 0.16 -8.36
C ASN A 45 -14.91 -0.34 -9.60
N GLU A 46 -14.00 0.46 -10.13
CA GLU A 46 -13.21 0.11 -11.31
C GLU A 46 -12.07 -0.83 -10.95
N SER A 47 -11.74 -1.76 -11.85
CA SER A 47 -10.59 -2.64 -11.65
C SER A 47 -9.31 -1.82 -11.75
N SER A 48 -8.46 -1.91 -10.72
CA SER A 48 -7.23 -1.13 -10.63
C SER A 48 -6.02 -2.00 -10.38
N THR A 49 -4.87 -1.48 -10.78
CA THR A 49 -3.54 -2.04 -10.52
C THR A 49 -2.90 -1.26 -9.37
N ILE A 50 -2.69 -1.96 -8.27
CA ILE A 50 -2.10 -1.43 -7.05
C ILE A 50 -0.69 -1.99 -6.91
N LEU A 51 0.30 -1.12 -6.71
CA LEU A 51 1.66 -1.51 -6.34
C LEU A 51 1.91 -1.18 -4.86
N PHE A 52 2.10 -2.21 -4.06
CA PHE A 52 2.39 -2.10 -2.63
C PHE A 52 3.86 -2.39 -2.38
N ARG A 53 4.64 -1.36 -2.01
CA ARG A 53 6.06 -1.47 -1.69
C ARG A 53 6.28 -1.57 -0.19
N VAL A 54 6.88 -2.68 0.22
CA VAL A 54 7.32 -2.93 1.59
C VAL A 54 8.79 -2.62 1.78
N ASN A 55 9.19 -2.38 3.03
CA ASN A 55 10.61 -2.20 3.36
C ASN A 55 11.48 -3.45 3.07
N GLY A 56 10.91 -4.65 3.16
CA GLY A 56 11.59 -5.91 2.83
C GLY A 56 10.60 -7.03 2.58
N MET A 57 10.90 -7.92 1.62
CA MET A 57 10.00 -9.02 1.25
C MET A 57 9.76 -10.03 2.39
N ASN A 58 10.73 -10.19 3.29
CA ASN A 58 10.61 -10.98 4.50
C ASN A 58 9.55 -10.43 5.48
N ASN A 59 9.23 -9.14 5.41
CA ASN A 59 8.27 -8.51 6.32
C ASN A 59 6.83 -8.62 5.84
N VAL A 60 6.60 -9.08 4.60
CA VAL A 60 5.26 -9.12 3.99
C VAL A 60 4.28 -9.93 4.82
N ASN A 61 4.66 -11.13 5.26
CA ASN A 61 3.79 -11.97 6.08
C ASN A 61 3.38 -11.29 7.39
N SER A 62 4.31 -10.57 8.02
CA SER A 62 4.03 -9.81 9.24
C SER A 62 3.13 -8.61 8.95
N ILE A 63 3.40 -7.83 7.90
CA ILE A 63 2.58 -6.66 7.53
C ILE A 63 1.14 -7.07 7.25
N PHE A 64 0.93 -8.18 6.53
CA PHE A 64 -0.40 -8.66 6.17
C PHE A 64 -1.00 -9.65 7.18
N GLU A 65 -0.33 -9.90 8.32
CA GLU A 65 -0.75 -10.87 9.35
C GLU A 65 -1.11 -12.25 8.78
N ASN A 66 -0.36 -12.70 7.78
CA ASN A 66 -0.64 -13.93 7.07
C ASN A 66 0.66 -14.70 6.82
N ASN A 67 0.94 -15.67 7.69
CA ASN A 67 2.14 -16.49 7.64
C ASN A 67 2.24 -17.38 6.38
N ASN A 68 1.12 -17.61 5.70
CA ASN A 68 1.05 -18.43 4.48
C ASN A 68 1.06 -17.58 3.21
N LEU A 69 1.23 -16.26 3.32
CA LEU A 69 1.14 -15.34 2.19
C LEU A 69 2.38 -15.44 1.28
N LYS A 70 2.34 -16.36 0.33
CA LYS A 70 3.41 -16.49 -0.69
C LYS A 70 3.36 -15.31 -1.66
N VAL A 71 4.25 -14.34 -1.53
CA VAL A 71 4.38 -13.21 -2.47
C VAL A 71 5.65 -13.35 -3.29
N LYS A 72 5.59 -12.87 -4.53
CA LYS A 72 6.74 -12.77 -5.42
C LYS A 72 6.61 -11.47 -6.23
N PRO A 73 7.69 -10.70 -6.39
CA PRO A 73 7.68 -9.54 -7.28
C PRO A 73 7.19 -9.91 -8.68
N GLY A 74 6.40 -9.04 -9.29
CA GLY A 74 5.78 -9.26 -10.60
C GLY A 74 4.60 -10.24 -10.63
N ILE A 75 4.25 -10.90 -9.53
CA ILE A 75 3.06 -11.75 -9.45
C ILE A 75 1.96 -11.03 -8.67
N SER A 76 0.87 -10.68 -9.37
CA SER A 76 -0.28 -10.05 -8.73
C SER A 76 -1.07 -11.03 -7.87
N LYS A 77 -1.66 -10.52 -6.79
CA LYS A 77 -2.78 -11.14 -6.07
C LYS A 77 -4.06 -10.35 -6.31
N ARG A 78 -5.20 -10.92 -5.93
CA ARG A 78 -6.50 -10.25 -5.98
C ARG A 78 -6.89 -9.71 -4.62
N ILE A 79 -7.41 -8.49 -4.63
CA ILE A 79 -8.12 -7.89 -3.50
C ILE A 79 -9.42 -7.31 -4.07
N GLY A 80 -10.54 -8.04 -3.90
CA GLY A 80 -11.75 -7.75 -4.67
C GLY A 80 -11.51 -7.89 -6.18
N ASN A 81 -11.92 -6.89 -6.95
CA ASN A 81 -11.71 -6.76 -8.39
C ASN A 81 -10.31 -6.19 -8.76
N HIS A 82 -9.54 -5.68 -7.79
CA HIS A 82 -8.22 -5.08 -8.04
C HIS A 82 -7.10 -6.13 -8.11
N LYS A 83 -6.03 -5.79 -8.81
CA LYS A 83 -4.76 -6.52 -8.81
C LYS A 83 -3.79 -5.80 -7.87
N ILE A 84 -3.23 -6.52 -6.91
CA ILE A 84 -2.19 -6.00 -6.02
C ILE A 84 -0.87 -6.71 -6.30
N PHE A 85 0.16 -5.94 -6.64
CA PHE A 85 1.54 -6.38 -6.75
C PHE A 85 2.27 -5.97 -5.49
N ILE A 86 3.01 -6.90 -4.89
CA ILE A 86 3.80 -6.64 -3.68
C ILE A 86 5.27 -6.76 -4.04
N ASP A 87 6.03 -5.71 -3.75
CA ASP A 87 7.46 -5.64 -4.02
C ASP A 87 8.20 -4.96 -2.87
N SER A 88 9.53 -5.05 -2.85
CA SER A 88 10.34 -4.29 -1.92
C SER A 88 10.54 -2.86 -2.42
N ILE A 89 10.84 -1.95 -1.50
CA ILE A 89 11.37 -0.65 -1.85
C ILE A 89 12.81 -0.71 -2.37
N ASN A 90 13.52 -1.80 -2.13
CA ASN A 90 14.80 -2.04 -2.77
C ASN A 90 14.58 -2.25 -4.28
N SER A 91 15.31 -1.51 -5.11
CA SER A 91 15.09 -1.42 -6.55
C SER A 91 15.49 -2.68 -7.33
N ILE A 92 16.14 -3.65 -6.69
CA ILE A 92 16.62 -4.90 -7.32
C ILE A 92 15.54 -5.65 -8.09
N THR A 93 14.27 -5.54 -7.68
CA THR A 93 13.14 -6.28 -8.29
C THR A 93 12.11 -5.39 -8.97
N TRP A 94 12.37 -4.08 -9.09
CA TRP A 94 11.40 -3.14 -9.65
C TRP A 94 11.14 -3.35 -11.14
N ASP A 95 12.09 -3.93 -11.87
CA ASP A 95 11.93 -4.35 -13.26
C ASP A 95 10.83 -5.41 -13.45
N LYS A 96 10.50 -6.15 -12.39
CA LYS A 96 9.42 -7.15 -12.38
C LYS A 96 8.08 -6.54 -12.02
N SER A 97 8.06 -5.36 -11.41
CA SER A 97 6.82 -4.68 -11.03
C SER A 97 6.20 -3.96 -12.24
N PRO A 98 4.86 -3.84 -12.29
CA PRO A 98 4.20 -3.11 -13.37
C PRO A 98 4.59 -1.62 -13.34
N TYR A 99 4.77 -1.04 -14.53
CA TYR A 99 4.97 0.40 -14.70
C TYR A 99 3.66 1.18 -14.72
N ASN A 100 2.62 0.62 -15.35
CA ASN A 100 1.28 1.21 -15.40
C ASN A 100 0.51 0.78 -14.13
N ILE A 101 0.48 1.68 -13.16
CA ILE A 101 -0.22 1.48 -11.88
C ILE A 101 -1.20 2.63 -11.68
N ASP A 102 -2.36 2.33 -11.07
CA ASP A 102 -3.34 3.34 -10.70
C ASP A 102 -3.05 3.87 -9.29
N TYR A 103 -2.60 2.99 -8.39
CA TYR A 103 -2.27 3.34 -7.01
C TYR A 103 -0.93 2.78 -6.56
N GLY A 104 -0.09 3.63 -6.00
CA GLY A 104 1.15 3.26 -5.31
C GLY A 104 1.00 3.41 -3.80
N ILE A 105 1.29 2.34 -3.05
CA ILE A 105 1.29 2.36 -1.58
C ILE A 105 2.69 2.01 -1.10
N ILE A 106 3.30 2.89 -0.30
CA ILE A 106 4.62 2.66 0.29
C ILE A 106 4.44 2.53 1.80
N TYR A 107 4.82 1.38 2.36
CA TYR A 107 4.62 1.12 3.78
C TYR A 107 5.68 0.18 4.38
N PRO A 108 6.29 0.51 5.53
CA PRO A 108 6.22 1.80 6.22
C PRO A 108 7.08 2.88 5.51
N ILE A 109 6.56 4.11 5.44
CA ILE A 109 7.26 5.24 4.79
C ILE A 109 8.58 5.62 5.50
N ASP A 110 8.66 5.38 6.80
CA ASP A 110 9.88 5.64 7.59
C ASP A 110 11.09 4.85 7.08
N SER A 111 10.86 3.67 6.49
CA SER A 111 11.97 2.87 5.92
C SER A 111 12.60 3.52 4.69
N VAL A 112 11.91 4.49 4.09
CA VAL A 112 12.37 5.27 2.93
C VAL A 112 13.02 6.57 3.39
N CYS A 113 12.39 7.22 4.37
CA CYS A 113 12.77 8.55 4.81
C CYS A 113 13.89 8.57 5.87
N ARG A 114 14.24 7.42 6.46
CA ARG A 114 15.42 7.32 7.32
C ARG A 114 16.67 7.58 6.47
N CYS A 115 17.26 8.77 6.62
CA CYS A 115 18.61 9.03 6.16
C CYS A 115 19.53 7.98 6.81
N LYS A 116 20.35 7.32 5.99
CA LYS A 116 21.51 6.59 6.51
C LYS A 116 22.44 7.66 7.07
N ASN A 117 22.43 7.83 8.39
CA ASN A 117 23.54 8.47 9.09
C ASN A 117 24.74 7.53 9.07
#